data_AF-A0A2Y9TER0-F1
#
_entry.id   AF-A0A2Y9TER0-F1
#
_cell.length_a   1.000
_cell.length_b   1.000
_cell.length_c   1.000
_cell.angle_alpha   90.00
_cell.angle_beta   90.00
_cell.angle_gamma   90.00
#
_symmetry.space_group_name_H-M   'P 1'
#
loop_
_entity.id
_entity.type
_entity.pdbx_description
1 polymer ?
#
loop_
_entity_poly.entity_id
_entity_poly.type
_entity_poly.pdbx_seq_one_letter_code
_entity_poly.pdbx_strand_id
1 'polypeptide(L)'
;MRRSSTDESTYRRSPSPPGKEPGFARGGPFFGLHANPGPKAAQARYTSPKGNKYVVFYLDLSFIFLLELKRCSMAHGCLQGVKYLMFAFNLLFWLGGCGILGVGIWLAATQGNFATLSSSFPSLSAANLLIVAGTFVTAIGFVGCIGAVKENKCLLLAFFVMLLLVFLLETSLAILFFAYTDKIDRYAQRDLKKGLHLYGTPGNVGLTNAWSIIQTDFRCCGVSNYTDWFEVYNATRVPDSCCLEFSESCGLHAPGTWWKAPCYETVKVWLQENLLAVGVFGLCTALVQILGLTFAMTMYCQVVKADAYCA
;
A
#
# COMPACT_ATOMS: atom_id res chain seq x y z
N MET A 1 -18.91 -51.26 -25.08
CA MET A 1 -18.05 -52.18 -24.28
C MET A 1 -18.35 -51.84 -22.82
N ARG A 2 -18.85 -52.69 -21.89
CA ARG A 2 -18.63 -54.13 -21.60
C ARG A 2 -17.13 -54.36 -21.29
N ARG A 3 -16.67 -54.77 -20.09
CA ARG A 3 -17.29 -55.37 -18.87
C ARG A 3 -16.57 -54.76 -17.61
N SER A 4 -17.24 -54.58 -16.46
CA SER A 4 -17.23 -55.47 -15.27
C SER A 4 -15.85 -55.80 -14.67
N SER A 5 -15.65 -55.47 -13.38
CA SER A 5 -15.71 -56.48 -12.30
C SER A 5 -15.92 -55.86 -10.91
N THR A 6 -16.56 -56.64 -10.03
CA THR A 6 -16.83 -56.39 -8.60
C THR A 6 -15.76 -57.01 -7.72
N ASP A 7 -15.65 -56.58 -6.46
CA ASP A 7 -15.60 -57.53 -5.34
C ASP A 7 -16.09 -56.93 -4.00
N GLU A 8 -16.35 -57.78 -3.00
CA GLU A 8 -17.15 -57.47 -1.80
C GLU A 8 -16.51 -58.03 -0.50
N SER A 9 -16.50 -57.28 0.62
CA SER A 9 -16.32 -57.87 1.99
C SER A 9 -16.54 -56.90 3.19
N THR A 10 -17.76 -56.89 3.72
CA THR A 10 -18.18 -57.26 5.10
C THR A 10 -17.27 -57.05 6.35
N TYR A 11 -17.92 -56.64 7.46
CA TYR A 11 -17.50 -56.71 8.90
C TYR A 11 -16.52 -55.63 9.44
N ARG A 12 -16.51 -55.26 10.74
CA ARG A 12 -17.29 -55.67 11.97
C ARG A 12 -17.50 -54.44 12.92
N ARG A 13 -18.37 -54.57 13.94
CA ARG A 13 -18.74 -53.57 14.98
C ARG A 13 -18.01 -53.79 16.33
N SER A 14 -17.71 -52.71 17.09
CA SER A 14 -17.35 -52.67 18.55
C SER A 14 -15.99 -53.28 18.97
N PRO A 15 -15.45 -53.11 20.23
CA PRO A 15 -16.02 -52.55 21.48
C PRO A 15 -15.09 -51.64 22.36
N SER A 16 -15.49 -51.40 23.63
CA SER A 16 -14.70 -50.95 24.81
C SER A 16 -14.66 -52.10 25.88
N PRO A 17 -14.16 -51.99 27.16
CA PRO A 17 -13.40 -50.97 27.93
C PRO A 17 -11.97 -51.53 28.30
N PRO A 18 -11.45 -51.84 29.53
CA PRO A 18 -11.63 -51.41 30.96
C PRO A 18 -10.31 -51.20 31.82
N GLY A 19 -10.45 -50.82 33.11
CA GLY A 19 -9.41 -50.88 34.20
C GLY A 19 -8.92 -49.52 34.74
N LYS A 20 -8.85 -49.19 36.06
CA LYS A 20 -8.14 -49.76 37.26
C LYS A 20 -6.61 -49.59 37.20
N GLU A 21 -5.84 -49.24 38.25
CA GLU A 21 -6.02 -48.96 39.71
C GLU A 21 -4.77 -48.14 40.21
N PRO A 22 -4.31 -48.16 41.48
CA PRO A 22 -4.86 -47.66 42.75
C PRO A 22 -4.04 -46.47 43.36
N GLY A 23 -4.40 -45.99 44.56
CA GLY A 23 -3.79 -44.80 45.19
C GLY A 23 -2.62 -45.04 46.17
N PHE A 24 -2.22 -43.97 46.89
CA PHE A 24 -1.25 -44.02 48.01
C PHE A 24 -1.71 -43.13 49.18
N ALA A 25 -1.34 -43.50 50.41
CA ALA A 25 -1.76 -42.81 51.63
C ALA A 25 -0.57 -42.51 52.55
N ARG A 26 -0.63 -41.39 53.29
CA ARG A 26 0.19 -41.15 54.48
C ARG A 26 -0.56 -40.24 55.46
N GLY A 27 -0.58 -40.65 56.73
CA GLY A 27 -1.15 -39.87 57.83
C GLY A 27 -0.08 -39.44 58.83
N GLY A 28 -0.45 -38.53 59.72
CA GLY A 28 0.34 -38.07 60.88
C GLY A 28 -0.58 -37.30 61.85
N PRO A 29 -0.34 -37.30 63.18
CA PRO A 29 -1.42 -37.10 64.16
C PRO A 29 -1.19 -35.93 65.13
N PHE A 30 -2.03 -35.89 66.18
CA PHE A 30 -2.04 -34.98 67.34
C PHE A 30 -2.57 -33.54 67.05
N PHE A 31 -3.18 -32.82 68.02
CA PHE A 31 -3.48 -33.14 69.42
C PHE A 31 -4.94 -32.74 69.73
N GLY A 32 -5.62 -33.42 70.67
CA GLY A 32 -6.99 -33.07 71.10
C GLY A 32 -7.01 -32.32 72.43
N LEU A 33 -7.98 -31.41 72.61
CA LEU A 33 -8.31 -30.83 73.91
C LEU A 33 -9.84 -30.72 74.07
N HIS A 34 -10.33 -31.07 75.26
CA HIS A 34 -11.74 -31.37 75.51
C HIS A 34 -12.46 -30.17 76.16
N ALA A 35 -13.64 -29.81 75.64
CA ALA A 35 -14.57 -28.88 76.29
C ALA A 35 -16.03 -29.30 76.01
N ASN A 36 -16.90 -29.16 77.02
CA ASN A 36 -18.28 -29.63 77.04
C ASN A 36 -19.07 -28.80 78.07
N PRO A 37 -20.43 -28.71 78.05
CA PRO A 37 -21.36 -29.03 76.95
C PRO A 37 -22.54 -28.03 76.75
N GLY A 38 -23.14 -28.04 75.55
CA GLY A 38 -24.57 -27.70 75.31
C GLY A 38 -24.93 -26.22 75.05
N PRO A 39 -26.23 -25.92 74.78
CA PRO A 39 -27.38 -26.82 74.60
C PRO A 39 -27.80 -27.01 73.11
N LYS A 40 -28.89 -27.74 72.85
CA LYS A 40 -29.35 -28.15 71.52
C LYS A 40 -30.13 -27.05 70.77
N ALA A 41 -29.95 -26.95 69.45
CA ALA A 41 -30.83 -26.22 68.52
C ALA A 41 -31.25 -27.15 67.36
N ALA A 42 -32.47 -27.00 66.85
CA ALA A 42 -33.06 -27.92 65.88
C ALA A 42 -32.67 -27.61 64.43
N GLN A 43 -32.35 -28.64 63.65
CA GLN A 43 -31.93 -28.49 62.25
C GLN A 43 -33.15 -28.38 61.31
N ALA A 44 -33.57 -27.15 61.03
CA ALA A 44 -34.69 -26.86 60.13
C ALA A 44 -34.37 -27.27 58.68
N ARG A 45 -35.29 -28.02 58.04
CA ARG A 45 -35.12 -28.57 56.68
C ARG A 45 -35.47 -27.52 55.62
N TYR A 46 -34.49 -26.68 55.24
CA TYR A 46 -34.70 -25.59 54.28
C TYR A 46 -34.88 -26.10 52.84
N THR A 47 -36.13 -26.25 52.39
CA THR A 47 -36.46 -26.59 50.99
C THR A 47 -36.30 -25.38 50.09
N SER A 48 -35.16 -25.30 49.38
CA SER A 48 -34.87 -24.19 48.45
C SER A 48 -35.89 -24.15 47.28
N PRO A 49 -36.56 -23.01 47.03
CA PRO A 49 -37.48 -22.88 45.91
C PRO A 49 -36.71 -22.86 44.58
N LYS A 50 -36.98 -23.84 43.72
CA LYS A 50 -36.26 -24.02 42.44
C LYS A 50 -36.58 -22.96 41.36
N GLY A 51 -37.26 -21.86 41.67
CA GLY A 51 -37.65 -20.82 40.70
C GLY A 51 -36.50 -19.89 40.28
N ASN A 52 -35.94 -19.13 41.24
CA ASN A 52 -35.10 -17.97 40.91
C ASN A 52 -33.82 -18.29 40.12
N LYS A 53 -33.24 -19.49 40.28
CA LYS A 53 -32.00 -19.84 39.56
C LYS A 53 -32.19 -19.87 38.04
N TYR A 54 -33.35 -20.32 37.54
CA TYR A 54 -33.62 -20.31 36.10
C TYR A 54 -33.90 -18.89 35.62
N VAL A 55 -34.68 -18.09 36.36
CA VAL A 55 -35.01 -16.70 35.99
C VAL A 55 -33.74 -15.84 35.86
N VAL A 56 -32.79 -15.96 36.81
CA VAL A 56 -31.50 -15.26 36.73
C VAL A 56 -30.67 -15.76 35.53
N PHE A 57 -30.56 -17.08 35.33
CA PHE A 57 -29.84 -17.62 34.16
C PHE A 57 -30.45 -17.20 32.82
N TYR A 58 -31.78 -17.10 32.72
CA TYR A 58 -32.44 -16.59 31.51
C TYR A 58 -32.17 -15.10 31.30
N LEU A 59 -32.14 -14.28 32.36
CA LEU A 59 -31.77 -12.87 32.28
C LEU A 59 -30.31 -12.68 31.84
N ASP A 60 -29.36 -13.38 32.45
CA ASP A 60 -27.94 -13.36 32.04
C ASP A 60 -27.77 -13.84 30.59
N LEU A 61 -28.37 -14.98 30.22
CA LEU A 61 -28.25 -15.53 28.88
C LEU A 61 -28.92 -14.61 27.83
N SER A 62 -30.05 -13.97 28.16
CA SER A 62 -30.67 -12.97 27.30
C SER A 62 -29.84 -11.68 27.21
N PHE A 63 -29.16 -11.25 28.28
CA PHE A 63 -28.25 -10.10 28.23
C PHE A 63 -26.99 -10.40 27.42
N ILE A 64 -26.41 -11.59 27.54
CA ILE A 64 -25.29 -12.06 26.71
C ILE A 64 -25.74 -12.16 25.25
N PHE A 65 -26.92 -12.74 24.97
CA PHE A 65 -27.45 -12.83 23.61
C PHE A 65 -27.81 -11.46 23.03
N LEU A 66 -28.28 -10.49 23.83
CA LEU A 66 -28.50 -9.10 23.42
C LEU A 66 -27.19 -8.33 23.23
N LEU A 67 -26.15 -8.62 24.01
CA LEU A 67 -24.80 -8.09 23.80
C LEU A 67 -24.18 -8.64 22.52
N GLU A 68 -24.32 -9.94 22.25
CA GLU A 68 -23.90 -10.55 20.99
C GLU A 68 -24.74 -10.05 19.81
N LEU A 69 -26.06 -9.85 19.95
CA LEU A 69 -26.89 -9.24 18.91
C LEU A 69 -26.54 -7.77 18.68
N LYS A 70 -26.24 -6.98 19.71
CA LYS A 70 -25.70 -5.62 19.54
C LYS A 70 -24.32 -5.65 18.91
N ARG A 71 -23.45 -6.58 19.29
CA ARG A 71 -22.12 -6.76 18.70
C ARG A 71 -22.22 -7.16 17.24
N CYS A 72 -23.12 -8.07 16.88
CA CYS A 72 -23.41 -8.47 15.50
C CYS A 72 -24.11 -7.37 14.71
N SER A 73 -25.03 -6.59 15.29
CA SER A 73 -25.70 -5.47 14.62
C SER A 73 -24.75 -4.31 14.36
N MET A 74 -23.94 -3.91 15.35
CA MET A 74 -22.87 -2.92 15.17
C MET A 74 -21.76 -3.46 14.24
N ALA A 75 -21.43 -4.75 14.30
CA ALA A 75 -20.51 -5.37 13.34
C ALA A 75 -21.09 -5.37 11.92
N HIS A 76 -22.39 -5.63 11.72
CA HIS A 76 -23.03 -5.63 10.41
C HIS A 76 -23.09 -4.21 9.82
N GLY A 77 -23.44 -3.21 10.63
CA GLY A 77 -23.36 -1.79 10.25
C GLY A 77 -21.92 -1.34 9.97
N CYS A 78 -20.95 -1.78 10.77
CA CYS A 78 -19.53 -1.53 10.56
C CYS A 78 -19.00 -2.22 9.29
N LEU A 79 -19.43 -3.45 8.99
CA LEU A 79 -19.02 -4.21 7.82
C LEU A 79 -19.59 -3.61 6.53
N GLN A 80 -20.85 -3.20 6.56
CA GLN A 80 -21.47 -2.44 5.48
C GLN A 80 -20.79 -1.06 5.31
N GLY A 81 -20.39 -0.42 6.42
CA GLY A 81 -19.54 0.77 6.42
C GLY A 81 -18.19 0.54 5.75
N VAL A 82 -17.49 -0.55 6.08
CA VAL A 82 -16.21 -0.95 5.47
C VAL A 82 -16.40 -1.27 3.98
N LYS A 83 -17.51 -1.89 3.55
CA LYS A 83 -17.84 -2.05 2.11
C LYS A 83 -17.92 -0.70 1.39
N TYR A 84 -18.73 0.24 1.91
CA TYR A 84 -18.87 1.55 1.28
C TYR A 84 -17.57 2.37 1.32
N LEU A 85 -16.81 2.28 2.42
CA LEU A 85 -15.52 2.94 2.59
C LEU A 85 -14.45 2.37 1.63
N MET A 86 -14.37 1.04 1.50
CA MET A 86 -13.48 0.38 0.53
C MET A 86 -13.86 0.76 -0.91
N PHE A 87 -15.15 0.77 -1.25
CA PHE A 87 -15.60 1.19 -2.57
C PHE A 87 -15.27 2.67 -2.84
N ALA A 88 -15.54 3.57 -1.89
CA ALA A 88 -15.25 4.99 -2.02
C ALA A 88 -13.75 5.26 -2.19
N PHE A 89 -12.87 4.64 -1.39
CA PHE A 89 -11.43 4.76 -1.57
C PHE A 89 -10.96 4.24 -2.93
N ASN A 90 -11.42 3.05 -3.36
CA ASN A 90 -11.07 2.52 -4.68
C ASN A 90 -11.58 3.40 -5.84
N LEU A 91 -12.75 4.02 -5.69
CA LEU A 91 -13.29 4.96 -6.65
C LEU A 91 -12.45 6.25 -6.72
N LEU A 92 -11.96 6.75 -5.59
CA LEU A 92 -11.04 7.89 -5.55
C LEU A 92 -9.70 7.56 -6.21
N PHE A 93 -9.13 6.37 -5.98
CA PHE A 93 -7.91 5.93 -6.69
C PHE A 93 -8.16 5.71 -8.18
N TRP A 94 -9.32 5.18 -8.59
CA TRP A 94 -9.68 5.04 -10.00
C TRP A 94 -9.81 6.41 -10.69
N LEU A 95 -10.53 7.36 -10.10
CA LEU A 95 -10.66 8.73 -10.62
C LEU A 95 -9.32 9.47 -10.64
N GLY A 96 -8.52 9.34 -9.60
CA GLY A 96 -7.16 9.90 -9.54
C GLY A 96 -6.22 9.30 -10.59
N GLY A 97 -6.28 7.98 -10.79
CA GLY A 97 -5.57 7.27 -11.86
C GLY A 97 -5.96 7.76 -13.24
N CYS A 98 -7.26 7.91 -13.52
CA CYS A 98 -7.78 8.50 -14.76
C CYS A 98 -7.28 9.95 -14.95
N GLY A 99 -7.21 10.74 -13.89
CA GLY A 99 -6.66 12.10 -13.92
C GLY A 99 -5.16 12.12 -14.25
N ILE A 100 -4.36 11.30 -13.57
CA ILE A 100 -2.91 11.17 -13.81
C ILE A 100 -2.64 10.67 -15.24
N LEU A 101 -3.40 9.69 -15.70
CA LEU A 101 -3.34 9.17 -17.07
C LEU A 101 -3.72 10.25 -18.10
N GLY A 102 -4.78 11.02 -17.84
CA GLY A 102 -5.19 12.14 -18.68
C GLY A 102 -4.13 13.24 -18.78
N VAL A 103 -3.49 13.60 -17.67
CA VAL A 103 -2.36 14.55 -17.64
C VAL A 103 -1.14 13.98 -18.37
N GLY A 104 -0.84 12.69 -18.21
CA GLY A 104 0.25 12.01 -18.94
C GLY A 104 0.02 12.02 -20.46
N ILE A 105 -1.19 11.68 -20.92
CA ILE A 105 -1.59 11.75 -22.33
C ILE A 105 -1.54 13.19 -22.85
N TRP A 106 -2.03 14.16 -22.07
CA TRP A 106 -1.99 15.59 -22.43
C TRP A 106 -0.55 16.08 -22.60
N LEU A 107 0.37 15.70 -21.70
CA LEU A 107 1.79 16.05 -21.82
C LEU A 107 2.45 15.39 -23.04
N ALA A 108 2.16 14.11 -23.31
CA ALA A 108 2.65 13.42 -24.50
C ALA A 108 2.08 14.00 -25.82
N ALA A 109 0.85 14.52 -25.80
CA ALA A 109 0.24 15.16 -26.97
C ALA A 109 0.77 16.59 -27.19
N THR A 110 0.88 17.40 -26.13
CA THR A 110 1.27 18.82 -26.22
C THR A 110 2.78 19.04 -26.33
N GLN A 111 3.59 18.20 -25.69
CA GLN A 111 5.06 18.26 -25.76
C GLN A 111 5.68 17.21 -26.71
N GLY A 112 4.82 16.45 -27.40
CA GLY A 112 5.18 15.35 -28.29
C GLY A 112 5.71 14.12 -27.55
N ASN A 113 6.15 13.11 -28.31
CA ASN A 113 6.69 11.84 -27.83
C ASN A 113 8.05 11.97 -27.06
N PHE A 114 8.42 13.18 -26.64
CA PHE A 114 9.82 13.61 -26.53
C PHE A 114 10.13 14.50 -25.31
N ALA A 115 9.41 14.29 -24.20
CA ALA A 115 9.81 14.77 -22.87
C ALA A 115 10.76 13.76 -22.17
N THR A 116 11.81 13.36 -22.90
CA THR A 116 12.75 12.27 -22.60
C THR A 116 13.67 12.60 -21.42
N LEU A 117 13.29 12.15 -20.20
CA LEU A 117 14.14 12.29 -19.00
C LEU A 117 15.44 11.49 -19.12
N SER A 118 15.41 10.38 -19.88
CA SER A 118 16.56 9.54 -20.16
C SER A 118 16.89 9.55 -21.66
N SER A 119 18.13 9.90 -22.00
CA SER A 119 18.67 9.62 -23.33
C SER A 119 19.07 8.16 -23.49
N SER A 120 19.46 7.50 -22.39
CA SER A 120 19.78 6.05 -22.38
C SER A 120 18.55 5.17 -22.64
N PHE A 121 17.36 5.66 -22.30
CA PHE A 121 16.08 5.02 -22.55
C PHE A 121 15.05 6.05 -23.04
N PRO A 122 14.92 6.31 -24.36
CA PRO A 122 13.94 7.28 -24.87
C PRO A 122 12.48 6.93 -24.55
N SER A 123 12.20 5.70 -24.13
CA SER A 123 10.88 5.31 -23.58
C SER A 123 10.59 5.90 -22.19
N LEU A 124 11.61 6.31 -21.43
CA LEU A 124 11.47 6.90 -20.08
C LEU A 124 11.34 8.43 -20.17
N SER A 125 10.20 8.86 -20.71
CA SER A 125 9.72 10.24 -20.65
C SER A 125 8.91 10.50 -19.37
N ALA A 126 8.90 11.74 -18.87
CA ALA A 126 8.05 12.13 -17.73
C ALA A 126 6.57 11.83 -18.00
N ALA A 127 6.11 12.13 -19.22
CA ALA A 127 4.76 11.83 -19.67
C ALA A 127 4.51 10.30 -19.73
N ASN A 128 5.50 9.52 -20.18
CA ASN A 128 5.37 8.06 -20.25
C ASN A 128 5.30 7.43 -18.85
N LEU A 129 6.07 7.95 -17.87
CA LEU A 129 5.96 7.52 -16.47
C LEU A 129 4.57 7.82 -15.89
N LEU A 130 4.01 9.00 -16.17
CA LEU A 130 2.64 9.37 -15.77
C LEU A 130 1.58 8.49 -16.46
N ILE A 131 1.74 8.18 -17.75
CA ILE A 131 0.85 7.27 -18.48
C ILE A 131 0.90 5.86 -17.88
N VAL A 132 2.08 5.32 -17.64
CA VAL A 132 2.27 3.96 -17.09
C VAL A 132 1.73 3.88 -15.66
N ALA A 133 2.13 4.81 -14.77
CA ALA A 133 1.65 4.85 -13.40
C ALA A 133 0.13 5.09 -13.33
N GLY A 134 -0.39 6.06 -14.09
CA GLY A 134 -1.83 6.33 -14.19
C GLY A 134 -2.62 5.13 -14.69
N THR A 135 -2.11 4.38 -15.67
CA THR A 135 -2.71 3.14 -16.17
C THR A 135 -2.75 2.06 -15.08
N PHE A 136 -1.65 1.84 -14.36
CA PHE A 136 -1.62 0.86 -13.26
C PHE A 136 -2.56 1.24 -12.11
N VAL A 137 -2.55 2.50 -11.65
CA VAL A 137 -3.44 2.99 -10.60
C VAL A 137 -4.91 2.87 -11.03
N THR A 138 -5.23 3.21 -12.29
CA THR A 138 -6.58 3.04 -12.85
C THR A 138 -7.00 1.57 -12.87
N ALA A 139 -6.14 0.67 -13.34
CA ALA A 139 -6.44 -0.76 -13.41
C ALA A 139 -6.66 -1.37 -12.00
N ILE A 140 -5.79 -1.02 -11.04
CA ILE A 140 -5.88 -1.50 -9.64
C ILE A 140 -7.17 -0.96 -8.99
N GLY A 141 -7.45 0.34 -9.10
CA GLY A 141 -8.68 0.94 -8.57
C GLY A 141 -9.95 0.37 -9.20
N PHE A 142 -9.94 0.06 -10.50
CA PHE A 142 -11.06 -0.58 -11.20
C PHE A 142 -11.32 -2.00 -10.72
N VAL A 143 -10.27 -2.83 -10.56
CA VAL A 143 -10.40 -4.18 -10.00
C VAL A 143 -10.86 -4.14 -8.54
N GLY A 144 -10.37 -3.19 -7.74
CA GLY A 144 -10.83 -2.96 -6.37
C GLY A 144 -12.31 -2.55 -6.29
N CYS A 145 -12.76 -1.65 -7.17
CA CYS A 145 -14.17 -1.25 -7.30
C CYS A 145 -15.08 -2.44 -7.66
N ILE A 146 -14.75 -3.18 -8.73
CA ILE A 146 -15.57 -4.32 -9.16
C ILE A 146 -15.51 -5.44 -8.12
N GLY A 147 -14.37 -5.68 -7.47
CA GLY A 147 -14.24 -6.60 -6.35
C GLY A 147 -15.23 -6.26 -5.23
N ALA A 148 -15.19 -5.02 -4.72
CA ALA A 148 -16.07 -4.57 -3.64
C ALA A 148 -17.57 -4.61 -3.99
N VAL A 149 -17.94 -4.37 -5.26
CA VAL A 149 -19.35 -4.36 -5.73
C VAL A 149 -19.88 -5.76 -6.07
N LYS A 150 -19.04 -6.63 -6.66
CA LYS A 150 -19.44 -7.99 -7.07
C LYS A 150 -19.17 -9.06 -6.01
N GLU A 151 -18.46 -8.70 -4.94
CA GLU A 151 -18.02 -9.61 -3.86
C GLU A 151 -17.27 -10.84 -4.39
N ASN A 152 -16.65 -10.73 -5.56
CA ASN A 152 -16.00 -11.86 -6.22
C ASN A 152 -14.63 -12.12 -5.58
N LYS A 153 -14.52 -13.21 -4.82
CA LYS A 153 -13.30 -13.72 -4.17
C LYS A 153 -12.03 -13.60 -5.03
N CYS A 154 -12.12 -13.94 -6.32
CA CYS A 154 -10.99 -13.90 -7.24
C CYS A 154 -10.53 -12.45 -7.52
N LEU A 155 -11.46 -11.51 -7.69
CA LEU A 155 -11.14 -10.09 -7.88
C LEU A 155 -10.62 -9.42 -6.61
N LEU A 156 -11.15 -9.78 -5.43
CA LEU A 156 -10.61 -9.30 -4.15
C LEU A 156 -9.17 -9.81 -3.92
N LEU A 157 -8.91 -11.08 -4.23
CA LEU A 157 -7.57 -11.67 -4.12
C LEU A 157 -6.60 -11.07 -5.14
N ALA A 158 -7.04 -10.86 -6.38
CA ALA A 158 -6.24 -10.17 -7.40
C ALA A 158 -5.89 -8.73 -7.00
N PHE A 159 -6.86 -7.98 -6.45
CA PHE A 159 -6.63 -6.65 -5.91
C PHE A 159 -5.61 -6.65 -4.76
N PHE A 160 -5.75 -7.58 -3.80
CA PHE A 160 -4.78 -7.75 -2.71
C PHE A 160 -3.37 -8.07 -3.22
N VAL A 161 -3.22 -9.01 -4.17
CA VAL A 161 -1.92 -9.38 -4.76
C VAL A 161 -1.31 -8.20 -5.53
N MET A 162 -2.09 -7.45 -6.29
CA MET A 162 -1.60 -6.27 -7.02
C MET A 162 -1.12 -5.17 -6.06
N LEU A 163 -1.87 -4.86 -4.99
CA LEU A 163 -1.41 -3.93 -3.96
C LEU A 163 -0.14 -4.41 -3.26
N LEU A 164 -0.03 -5.71 -2.97
CA LEU A 164 1.14 -6.28 -2.30
C LEU A 164 2.39 -6.19 -3.19
N LEU A 165 2.25 -6.43 -4.50
CA LEU A 165 3.33 -6.27 -5.47
C LEU A 165 3.78 -4.80 -5.59
N VAL A 166 2.85 -3.83 -5.57
CA VAL A 166 3.18 -2.40 -5.54
C VAL A 166 3.93 -2.02 -4.26
N PHE A 167 3.44 -2.44 -3.09
CA PHE A 167 4.10 -2.17 -1.81
C PHE A 167 5.53 -2.74 -1.74
N LEU A 168 5.73 -3.96 -2.25
CA LEU A 168 7.04 -4.59 -2.34
C LEU A 168 7.95 -3.88 -3.36
N LEU A 169 7.42 -3.41 -4.49
CA LEU A 169 8.16 -2.64 -5.48
C LEU A 169 8.62 -1.29 -4.91
N GLU A 170 7.71 -0.52 -4.30
CA GLU A 170 8.03 0.78 -3.69
C GLU A 170 9.05 0.64 -2.56
N THR A 171 8.87 -0.35 -1.67
CA THR A 171 9.85 -0.65 -0.61
C THR A 171 11.22 -1.02 -1.19
N SER A 172 11.25 -1.83 -2.25
CA SER A 172 12.49 -2.22 -2.92
C SER A 172 13.18 -1.04 -3.61
N LEU A 173 12.42 -0.16 -4.26
CA LEU A 173 12.92 1.05 -4.91
C LEU A 173 13.47 2.06 -3.87
N ALA A 174 12.78 2.24 -2.74
CA ALA A 174 13.25 3.09 -1.64
C ALA A 174 14.57 2.55 -1.05
N ILE A 175 14.66 1.25 -0.76
CA ILE A 175 15.89 0.61 -0.29
C ILE A 175 17.02 0.75 -1.32
N LEU A 176 16.74 0.51 -2.61
CA LEU A 176 17.72 0.65 -3.68
C LEU A 176 18.22 2.10 -3.81
N PHE A 177 17.33 3.08 -3.66
CA PHE A 177 17.65 4.50 -3.71
C PHE A 177 18.64 4.88 -2.60
N PHE A 178 18.32 4.59 -1.34
CA PHE A 178 19.20 4.90 -0.21
C PHE A 178 20.51 4.09 -0.21
N ALA A 179 20.46 2.79 -0.59
CA ALA A 179 21.64 1.93 -0.57
C ALA A 179 22.65 2.21 -1.70
N TYR A 180 22.23 2.90 -2.77
CA TYR A 180 23.07 3.16 -3.95
C TYR A 180 23.07 4.63 -4.40
N THR A 181 22.77 5.58 -3.50
CA THR A 181 22.76 7.03 -3.76
C THR A 181 23.96 7.48 -4.62
N ASP A 182 25.19 7.14 -4.24
CA ASP A 182 26.41 7.54 -4.98
C ASP A 182 26.50 6.95 -6.40
N LYS A 183 25.84 5.83 -6.68
CA LYS A 183 25.77 5.27 -8.03
C LYS A 183 24.69 6.00 -8.83
N ILE A 184 23.51 6.15 -8.24
CA ILE A 184 22.35 6.82 -8.82
C ILE A 184 22.70 8.26 -9.21
N ASP A 185 23.42 8.99 -8.36
CA ASP A 185 23.93 10.34 -8.62
C ASP A 185 24.74 10.39 -9.94
N ARG A 186 25.77 9.55 -10.05
CA ARG A 186 26.62 9.44 -11.26
C ARG A 186 25.89 8.87 -12.48
N TYR A 187 24.83 8.08 -12.32
CA TYR A 187 23.97 7.67 -13.43
C TYR A 187 23.10 8.82 -13.92
N ALA A 188 22.44 9.55 -13.00
CA ALA A 188 21.60 10.70 -13.30
C ALA A 188 22.38 11.83 -13.99
N GLN A 189 23.54 12.24 -13.44
CA GLN A 189 24.40 13.24 -14.08
C GLN A 189 24.79 12.85 -15.52
N ARG A 190 25.21 11.59 -15.73
CA ARG A 190 25.60 11.11 -17.06
C ARG A 190 24.42 11.13 -18.04
N ASP A 191 23.24 10.72 -17.60
CA ASP A 191 22.06 10.61 -18.46
C ASP A 191 21.45 11.98 -18.81
N LEU A 192 21.48 12.91 -17.85
CA LEU A 192 21.17 14.33 -18.09
C LEU A 192 22.14 14.98 -19.08
N LYS A 193 23.45 14.70 -18.98
CA LYS A 193 24.44 15.21 -19.96
C LYS A 193 24.19 14.65 -21.37
N LYS A 194 23.81 13.38 -21.50
CA LYS A 194 23.36 12.85 -22.80
C LYS A 194 22.08 13.54 -23.29
N GLY A 195 21.13 13.80 -22.40
CA GLY A 195 19.90 14.55 -22.71
C GLY A 195 20.18 15.98 -23.21
N LEU A 196 21.26 16.60 -22.77
CA LEU A 196 21.72 17.90 -23.25
C LEU A 196 21.97 17.92 -24.77
N HIS A 197 22.49 16.83 -25.35
CA HIS A 197 22.71 16.71 -26.81
C HIS A 197 21.41 16.55 -27.63
N LEU A 198 20.26 16.30 -26.99
CA LEU A 198 18.95 16.25 -27.65
C LEU A 198 18.24 17.61 -27.63
N TYR A 199 18.74 18.59 -26.88
CA TYR A 199 18.16 19.93 -26.77
C TYR A 199 18.10 20.65 -28.13
N GLY A 200 16.95 21.24 -28.47
CA GLY A 200 16.73 21.96 -29.72
C GLY A 200 16.70 21.08 -30.98
N THR A 201 16.83 19.76 -30.87
CA THR A 201 16.75 18.86 -32.03
C THR A 201 15.30 18.70 -32.53
N PRO A 202 15.07 18.49 -33.85
CA PRO A 202 13.73 18.35 -34.39
C PRO A 202 13.04 17.13 -33.79
N GLY A 203 11.91 17.36 -33.11
CA GLY A 203 11.26 16.32 -32.31
C GLY A 203 11.90 16.08 -30.95
N ASN A 204 12.44 17.09 -30.26
CA ASN A 204 12.71 17.04 -28.81
C ASN A 204 12.23 18.33 -28.09
N VAL A 205 11.08 18.87 -28.53
CA VAL A 205 10.53 20.13 -28.01
C VAL A 205 10.16 20.05 -26.52
N GLY A 206 9.64 18.92 -26.04
CA GLY A 206 9.33 18.72 -24.62
C GLY A 206 10.56 18.74 -23.73
N LEU A 207 11.60 17.98 -24.09
CA LEU A 207 12.89 18.01 -23.40
C LEU A 207 13.55 19.41 -23.44
N THR A 208 13.44 20.11 -24.56
CA THR A 208 13.93 21.49 -24.71
C THR A 208 13.21 22.43 -23.73
N ASN A 209 11.88 22.38 -23.68
CA ASN A 209 11.06 23.16 -22.76
C ASN A 209 11.34 22.83 -21.28
N ALA A 210 11.48 21.54 -20.95
CA ALA A 210 11.82 21.10 -19.60
C ALA A 210 13.20 21.63 -19.14
N TRP A 211 14.19 21.64 -20.03
CA TRP A 211 15.50 22.25 -19.75
C TRP A 211 15.42 23.76 -19.52
N SER A 212 14.63 24.47 -20.32
CA SER A 212 14.41 25.91 -20.12
C SER A 212 13.79 26.21 -18.75
N ILE A 213 12.72 25.50 -18.38
CA ILE A 213 12.02 25.66 -17.09
C ILE A 213 12.97 25.41 -15.91
N ILE A 214 13.72 24.29 -15.93
CA ILE A 214 14.65 23.97 -14.84
C ILE A 214 15.72 25.06 -14.69
N GLN A 215 16.24 25.61 -15.78
CA GLN A 215 17.27 26.65 -15.76
C GLN A 215 16.74 27.99 -15.25
N THR A 216 15.52 28.38 -15.64
CA THR A 216 14.91 29.64 -15.17
C THR A 216 14.45 29.57 -13.72
N ASP A 217 13.83 28.47 -13.31
CA ASP A 217 13.25 28.31 -11.97
C ASP A 217 14.35 28.12 -10.91
N PHE A 218 15.34 27.27 -11.18
CA PHE A 218 16.46 27.01 -10.27
C PHE A 218 17.68 27.93 -10.51
N ARG A 219 17.60 28.87 -11.46
CA ARG A 219 18.64 29.89 -11.74
C ARG A 219 20.03 29.28 -11.93
N CYS A 220 20.09 28.29 -12.81
CA CYS A 220 21.22 27.39 -12.99
C CYS A 220 21.54 27.19 -14.48
N CYS A 221 22.73 26.65 -14.80
CA CYS A 221 23.08 26.32 -16.18
C CYS A 221 23.93 25.05 -16.28
N GLY A 222 23.56 24.19 -17.23
CA GLY A 222 24.20 22.89 -17.47
C GLY A 222 23.94 21.88 -16.36
N VAL A 223 24.51 20.68 -16.49
CA VAL A 223 24.30 19.60 -15.52
C VAL A 223 25.24 19.75 -14.34
N SER A 224 26.54 19.77 -14.63
CA SER A 224 27.65 19.92 -13.68
C SER A 224 28.35 21.27 -13.82
N ASN A 225 28.23 21.95 -14.96
CA ASN A 225 28.72 23.31 -15.20
C ASN A 225 28.07 23.93 -16.46
N TYR A 226 28.03 25.26 -16.58
CA TYR A 226 27.52 25.93 -17.79
C TYR A 226 28.30 25.54 -19.06
N THR A 227 29.57 25.15 -18.91
CA THR A 227 30.44 24.67 -19.99
C THR A 227 29.96 23.36 -20.63
N ASP A 228 29.06 22.60 -19.99
CA ASP A 228 28.45 21.40 -20.58
C ASP A 228 27.73 21.74 -21.92
N TRP A 229 27.22 22.96 -22.05
CA TRP A 229 26.60 23.44 -23.29
C TRP A 229 27.59 23.67 -24.45
N PHE A 230 28.88 23.85 -24.17
CA PHE A 230 29.88 24.09 -25.21
C PHE A 230 30.12 22.83 -26.04
N GLU A 231 30.05 21.64 -25.43
CA GLU A 231 30.13 20.34 -26.10
C GLU A 231 28.87 20.04 -26.93
N VAL A 232 27.71 20.55 -26.52
CA VAL A 232 26.44 20.43 -27.28
C VAL A 232 26.44 21.33 -28.51
N TYR A 233 26.84 22.60 -28.36
CA TYR A 233 26.79 23.59 -29.43
C TYR A 233 28.06 23.66 -30.30
N ASN A 234 29.15 22.98 -29.91
CA ASN A 234 30.50 23.13 -30.49
C ASN A 234 30.98 24.59 -30.56
N ALA A 235 30.54 25.43 -29.62
CA ALA A 235 30.85 26.85 -29.53
C ALA A 235 30.69 27.35 -28.08
N THR A 236 31.33 28.46 -27.74
CA THR A 236 31.26 29.09 -26.39
C THR A 236 29.94 29.83 -26.17
N ARG A 237 28.83 29.09 -26.17
CA ARG A 237 27.45 29.58 -26.02
C ARG A 237 26.61 28.69 -25.11
N VAL A 238 25.56 29.26 -24.56
CA VAL A 238 24.53 28.60 -23.74
C VAL A 238 23.14 28.82 -24.38
N PRO A 239 22.06 28.13 -23.97
CA PRO A 239 20.70 28.56 -24.29
C PRO A 239 20.34 29.84 -23.52
N ASP A 240 19.43 30.67 -24.05
CA ASP A 240 19.06 31.95 -23.42
C ASP A 240 18.40 31.80 -22.03
N SER A 241 17.85 30.62 -21.73
CA SER A 241 17.37 30.23 -20.39
C SER A 241 18.48 30.17 -19.31
N CYS A 242 19.75 30.10 -19.71
CA CYS A 242 20.90 30.20 -18.80
C CYS A 242 21.29 31.64 -18.45
N CYS A 243 20.66 32.68 -19.02
CA CYS A 243 21.04 34.07 -18.75
C CYS A 243 20.52 34.59 -17.40
N LEU A 244 21.31 35.48 -16.78
CA LEU A 244 20.96 36.15 -15.52
C LEU A 244 19.68 37.00 -15.64
N GLU A 245 19.53 37.65 -16.79
CA GLU A 245 18.39 38.47 -17.18
C GLU A 245 17.99 38.06 -18.60
N PHE A 246 16.70 37.77 -18.80
CA PHE A 246 16.23 37.21 -20.07
C PHE A 246 16.26 38.26 -21.18
N SER A 247 17.12 38.04 -22.18
CA SER A 247 17.21 38.85 -23.39
C SER A 247 17.54 37.95 -24.59
N GLU A 248 16.98 38.30 -25.75
CA GLU A 248 17.04 37.48 -26.96
C GLU A 248 18.48 37.28 -27.44
N SER A 249 18.90 36.02 -27.67
CA SER A 249 20.26 35.65 -28.04
C SER A 249 21.37 36.04 -27.04
N CYS A 250 21.04 36.30 -25.77
CA CYS A 250 22.00 36.56 -24.70
C CYS A 250 23.00 35.40 -24.50
N GLY A 251 22.57 34.15 -24.70
CA GLY A 251 23.42 32.97 -24.60
C GLY A 251 24.52 32.88 -25.66
N LEU A 252 24.46 33.75 -26.69
CA LEU A 252 25.48 33.90 -27.73
C LEU A 252 26.28 35.21 -27.59
N HIS A 253 25.60 36.34 -27.32
CA HIS A 253 26.20 37.68 -27.42
C HIS A 253 26.74 38.27 -26.11
N ALA A 254 26.37 37.71 -24.95
CA ALA A 254 26.76 38.23 -23.64
C ALA A 254 27.58 37.22 -22.79
N PRO A 255 28.80 36.84 -23.23
CA PRO A 255 29.64 35.90 -22.51
C PRO A 255 30.05 36.45 -21.13
N GLY A 256 29.50 35.84 -20.08
CA GLY A 256 29.76 36.21 -18.68
C GLY A 256 28.51 36.51 -17.86
N THR A 257 27.38 36.84 -18.49
CA THR A 257 26.09 37.14 -17.82
C THR A 257 25.19 35.91 -17.73
N TRP A 258 25.77 34.75 -17.40
CA TRP A 258 25.10 33.46 -17.33
C TRP A 258 25.13 32.90 -15.89
N TRP A 259 24.14 32.07 -15.55
CA TRP A 259 24.14 31.33 -14.29
C TRP A 259 25.33 30.37 -14.21
N LYS A 260 26.12 30.48 -13.13
CA LYS A 260 27.29 29.63 -12.86
C LYS A 260 26.97 28.45 -11.94
N ALA A 261 25.76 28.40 -11.38
CA ALA A 261 25.30 27.30 -10.53
C ALA A 261 24.94 26.07 -11.39
N PRO A 262 25.40 24.86 -11.04
CA PRO A 262 25.06 23.64 -11.77
C PRO A 262 23.65 23.17 -11.41
N CYS A 263 22.82 22.88 -12.42
CA CYS A 263 21.42 22.52 -12.16
C CYS A 263 21.28 21.23 -11.35
N TYR A 264 22.17 20.25 -11.54
CA TYR A 264 22.07 18.98 -10.82
C TYR A 264 22.20 19.16 -9.30
N GLU A 265 23.25 19.84 -8.85
CA GLU A 265 23.48 20.03 -7.41
C GLU A 265 22.47 21.02 -6.81
N THR A 266 22.02 22.03 -7.56
CA THR A 266 20.98 22.97 -7.10
C THR A 266 19.64 22.27 -6.83
N VAL A 267 19.19 21.41 -7.76
CA VAL A 267 17.97 20.61 -7.59
C VAL A 267 18.13 19.56 -6.47
N LYS A 268 19.33 19.00 -6.30
CA LYS A 268 19.66 18.04 -5.24
C LYS A 268 19.68 18.68 -3.84
N VAL A 269 20.22 19.89 -3.68
CA VAL A 269 20.13 20.67 -2.44
C VAL A 269 18.67 21.00 -2.12
N TRP A 270 17.90 21.49 -3.09
CA TRP A 270 16.46 21.75 -2.91
C TRP A 270 15.70 20.48 -2.49
N LEU A 271 16.03 19.31 -3.06
CA LEU A 271 15.45 18.03 -2.67
C LEU A 271 15.86 17.58 -1.26
N GLN A 272 17.08 17.91 -0.80
CA GLN A 272 17.52 17.67 0.57
C GLN A 272 16.79 18.55 1.58
N GLU A 273 16.59 19.84 1.28
CA GLU A 273 15.79 20.77 2.09
C GLU A 273 14.33 20.31 2.20
N ASN A 274 13.76 19.81 1.10
CA ASN A 274 12.37 19.32 1.02
C ASN A 274 12.21 17.83 1.35
N LEU A 275 13.27 17.14 1.79
CA LEU A 275 13.27 15.68 2.01
C LEU A 275 12.23 15.24 3.04
N LEU A 276 11.92 16.09 4.03
CA LEU A 276 10.85 15.85 5.01
C LEU A 276 9.47 15.74 4.34
N ALA A 277 9.16 16.61 3.38
CA ALA A 277 7.88 16.58 2.66
C ALA A 277 7.75 15.32 1.78
N VAL A 278 8.84 14.94 1.10
CA VAL A 278 8.91 13.70 0.31
C VAL A 278 8.75 12.46 1.22
N GLY A 279 9.42 12.44 2.38
CA GLY A 279 9.30 11.38 3.37
C GLY A 279 7.90 11.23 3.95
N VAL A 280 7.23 12.36 4.27
CA VAL A 280 5.83 12.36 4.71
C VAL A 280 4.90 11.84 3.62
N PHE A 281 5.07 12.27 2.37
CA PHE A 281 4.27 11.76 1.24
C PHE A 281 4.45 10.25 1.04
N GLY A 282 5.69 9.75 1.09
CA GLY A 282 5.98 8.31 1.02
C GLY A 282 5.35 7.52 2.17
N LEU A 283 5.43 8.03 3.42
CA LEU A 283 4.81 7.40 4.58
C LEU A 283 3.28 7.36 4.46
N CYS A 284 2.65 8.45 4.01
CA CYS A 284 1.20 8.48 3.75
C CYS A 284 0.79 7.45 2.68
N THR A 285 1.54 7.33 1.59
CA THR A 285 1.31 6.32 0.53
C THR A 285 1.42 4.90 1.07
N ALA A 286 2.46 4.59 1.85
CA ALA A 286 2.64 3.28 2.47
C ALA A 286 1.51 2.92 3.45
N LEU A 287 1.09 3.86 4.31
CA LEU A 287 -0.03 3.68 5.23
C LEU A 287 -1.36 3.43 4.50
N VAL A 288 -1.61 4.16 3.41
CA VAL A 288 -2.77 3.98 2.53
C VAL A 288 -2.79 2.59 1.90
N GLN A 289 -1.65 2.07 1.44
CA GLN A 289 -1.55 0.72 0.87
C GLN A 289 -1.78 -0.37 1.94
N ILE A 290 -1.23 -0.20 3.14
CA ILE A 290 -1.44 -1.14 4.27
C ILE A 290 -2.93 -1.19 4.68
N LEU A 291 -3.61 -0.04 4.68
CA LEU A 291 -5.07 0.01 4.89
C LEU A 291 -5.82 -0.69 3.75
N GLY A 292 -5.44 -0.45 2.49
CA GLY A 292 -6.03 -1.12 1.31
C GLY A 292 -5.89 -2.65 1.35
N LEU A 293 -4.70 -3.15 1.70
CA LEU A 293 -4.43 -4.58 1.91
C LEU A 293 -5.28 -5.17 3.05
N THR A 294 -5.41 -4.43 4.15
CA THR A 294 -6.21 -4.84 5.32
C THR A 294 -7.71 -4.92 4.97
N PHE A 295 -8.25 -3.92 4.26
CA PHE A 295 -9.65 -3.93 3.80
C PHE A 295 -9.90 -5.03 2.76
N ALA A 296 -8.97 -5.26 1.82
CA ALA A 296 -9.08 -6.33 0.84
C ALA A 296 -9.12 -7.72 1.50
N MET A 297 -8.21 -7.99 2.44
CA MET A 297 -8.13 -9.29 3.11
C MET A 297 -9.30 -9.53 4.07
N THR A 298 -9.71 -8.52 4.85
CA THR A 298 -10.89 -8.62 5.72
C THR A 298 -12.15 -8.90 4.91
N MET A 299 -12.38 -8.17 3.81
CA MET A 299 -13.50 -8.43 2.89
C MET A 299 -13.43 -9.82 2.26
N TYR A 300 -12.26 -10.26 1.78
CA TYR A 300 -12.07 -11.62 1.24
C TYR A 300 -12.45 -12.69 2.27
N CYS A 301 -11.99 -12.57 3.52
CA CYS A 301 -12.34 -13.49 4.60
C CYS A 301 -13.84 -13.49 4.94
N GLN A 302 -14.56 -12.37 4.79
CA GLN A 302 -16.00 -12.31 5.02
C GLN A 302 -16.78 -13.04 3.92
N VAL A 303 -16.44 -12.80 2.64
CA VAL A 303 -17.05 -13.52 1.51
C VAL A 303 -16.75 -15.02 1.57
N VAL A 304 -15.52 -15.41 1.97
CA VAL A 304 -15.19 -16.83 2.18
C VAL A 304 -16.03 -17.48 3.28
N LYS A 305 -16.32 -16.76 4.37
CA LYS A 305 -17.22 -17.25 5.43
C LYS A 305 -18.68 -17.30 4.98
N ALA A 306 -19.17 -16.30 4.24
CA ALA A 306 -20.55 -16.25 3.77
C ALA A 306 -20.90 -17.49 2.93
N ASP A 307 -20.09 -17.79 1.90
CA ASP A 307 -20.28 -18.99 1.07
C ASP A 307 -20.22 -20.29 1.90
N ALA A 308 -19.38 -20.34 2.95
CA ALA A 308 -19.25 -21.52 3.82
C ALA A 308 -20.40 -21.69 4.84
N TYR A 309 -21.28 -20.69 4.99
CA TYR A 309 -22.53 -20.80 5.74
C TYR A 309 -23.75 -21.01 4.82
N CYS A 310 -23.58 -20.93 3.50
CA CYS A 310 -24.64 -21.02 2.50
C CYS A 310 -24.49 -22.25 1.56
N ALA A 311 -23.69 -23.24 1.97
CA ALA A 311 -23.41 -24.49 1.26
C ALA A 311 -23.66 -25.71 2.17
#